data_AF-A0A7I4XVT4-F1
#
_entry.id   AF-A0A7I4XVT4-F1
#
_cell.length_a   1.000
_cell.length_b   1.000
_cell.length_c   1.000
_cell.angle_alpha   90.00
_cell.angle_beta   90.00
_cell.angle_gamma   90.00
#
_symmetry.space_group_name_H-M   'P 1'
#
loop_
_entity.id
_entity.type
_entity.pdbx_description
1 polymer ?
#
loop_
_entity_poly.entity_id
_entity_poly.type
_entity_poly.pdbx_seq_one_letter_code
_entity_poly.pdbx_strand_id
1 'polypeptide(L)'
;MKPEQIPTKNGVAYEDLDRDFSSLDNQLKRGSPCGVELRVLTLNVWCLPQPWPIGSKDRKLRLKKLADAILIEKYDIVGLQEIWSNNDYLEMAERLSSSFRFHHYFHSGFTGSGVCVFSRYPIVSTLTHRYSLNGFAHHIHRGDWFGGKVVGLVEIEVGEVRVNFYVTHLHAEYNRENDLYLPHRTSQSFELSQFVRHTSRGADVVIVVGDFNMEPEDLGFRLILSQVRLLDAWRLAHPIASPEGESPSVSSLSQCRGVVHGGTCDRPDNCYSLKKFRENDESKRIDYILFKSEQMAVSLEQCDIAMNKIPNENLNYSDHVGVQARFRIESGERDLSCEWEPNRPLLIEAIGIVSGGQRRARSDRTWFVCGAIFIFVTIILSLFLDKVFPVISLLLSVFRFALTVVMAFCLWYGVIGLTLERKALKAAKQSMRQLLND
;
A
#
# COMPACT_ATOMS: atom_id res chain seq x y z
N MET A 1 25.19 19.47 25.50
CA MET A 1 23.99 20.12 26.06
C MET A 1 23.44 19.21 27.15
N LYS A 2 23.12 19.76 28.33
CA LYS A 2 22.57 18.98 29.45
C LYS A 2 21.13 18.55 29.12
N PRO A 3 20.67 17.35 29.54
CA PRO A 3 19.35 16.81 29.19
C PRO A 3 18.14 17.59 29.73
N GLU A 4 18.34 18.60 30.56
CA GLU A 4 17.31 19.25 31.39
C GLU A 4 16.64 20.47 30.73
N GLN A 5 16.82 20.69 29.41
CA GLN A 5 16.28 21.86 28.70
C GLN A 5 15.47 21.52 27.45
N ILE A 6 14.66 20.47 27.50
CA ILE A 6 13.63 20.21 26.49
C ILE A 6 12.26 20.51 27.12
N PRO A 7 11.48 21.47 26.61
CA PRO A 7 10.17 21.79 27.18
C PRO A 7 9.18 20.63 27.00
N THR A 8 8.70 20.07 28.11
CA THR A 8 7.66 19.04 28.16
C THR A 8 6.29 19.69 28.07
N LYS A 9 5.81 19.86 26.83
CA LYS A 9 4.39 20.07 26.53
C LYS A 9 4.08 19.13 25.40
N ASN A 10 3.42 18.00 25.69
CA ASN A 10 2.43 17.35 24.81
C ASN A 10 1.95 15.97 25.28
N GLY A 11 2.07 15.58 26.57
CA GLY A 11 1.30 14.45 27.13
C GLY A 11 1.30 13.17 26.28
N VAL A 12 2.42 12.88 25.61
CA VAL A 12 2.59 11.69 24.78
C VAL A 12 2.99 10.56 25.71
N ALA A 13 2.46 9.36 25.46
CA ALA A 13 2.56 8.15 26.29
C ALA A 13 4.00 7.62 26.59
N TYR A 14 5.05 8.40 26.34
CA TYR A 14 6.39 8.10 26.82
C TYR A 14 6.61 8.47 28.30
N GLU A 15 5.68 9.19 28.94
CA GLU A 15 5.87 9.74 30.30
C GLU A 15 5.08 9.03 31.43
N ASP A 16 4.28 8.00 31.15
CA ASP A 16 3.45 7.32 32.18
C ASP A 16 3.75 5.80 32.27
N LEU A 17 5.01 5.43 32.53
CA LEU A 17 5.38 4.03 32.81
C LEU A 17 5.00 3.55 34.22
N ASP A 18 4.48 4.42 35.10
CA ASP A 18 4.24 4.11 36.53
C ASP A 18 2.80 4.38 37.00
N ARG A 19 1.77 4.07 36.19
CA ARG A 19 0.38 4.10 36.67
C ARG A 19 -0.39 2.79 36.45
N ASP A 20 -0.40 2.03 37.55
CA ASP A 20 -1.48 1.18 38.05
C ASP A 20 -1.92 -0.02 37.18
N PHE A 21 -1.05 -1.03 37.11
CA PHE A 21 -1.36 -2.40 36.65
C PHE A 21 -2.35 -3.16 37.56
N SER A 22 -2.79 -2.57 38.68
CA SER A 22 -3.63 -3.24 39.68
C SER A 22 -5.08 -3.47 39.22
N SER A 23 -5.56 -2.77 38.19
CA SER A 23 -6.94 -2.90 37.70
C SER A 23 -7.12 -3.96 36.61
N LEU A 24 -6.04 -4.44 35.98
CA LEU A 24 -6.09 -5.53 34.99
C LEU A 24 -6.09 -6.92 35.65
N ASP A 25 -5.55 -7.02 36.86
CA ASP A 25 -5.33 -8.30 37.56
C ASP A 25 -6.62 -8.95 38.10
N ASN A 26 -7.69 -8.17 38.27
CA ASN A 26 -8.95 -8.67 38.82
C ASN A 26 -9.91 -9.29 37.79
N GLN A 27 -9.55 -9.33 36.50
CA GLN A 27 -10.30 -10.09 35.49
C GLN A 27 -9.73 -11.48 35.19
N LEU A 28 -8.56 -11.84 35.74
CA LEU A 28 -7.85 -13.08 35.39
C LEU A 28 -8.04 -14.26 36.37
N LYS A 29 -9.01 -14.17 37.29
CA LYS A 29 -9.37 -15.30 38.18
C LYS A 29 -10.78 -15.81 37.92
N ARG A 30 -10.97 -16.47 36.77
CA ARG A 30 -11.97 -17.53 36.56
C ARG A 30 -11.67 -18.26 35.26
N GLY A 31 -11.36 -19.56 35.38
CA GLY A 31 -11.10 -20.43 34.24
C GLY A 31 -12.26 -20.42 33.24
N SER A 32 -11.93 -20.13 32.00
CA SER A 32 -12.71 -20.49 30.80
C SER A 32 -11.69 -20.66 29.67
N PRO A 33 -11.85 -21.65 28.77
CA PRO A 33 -10.98 -21.81 27.62
C PRO A 33 -11.35 -20.72 26.62
N CYS A 34 -10.83 -19.50 26.80
CA CYS A 34 -11.38 -18.32 26.12
C CYS A 34 -10.35 -17.77 25.12
N GLY A 35 -10.62 -17.95 23.82
CA GLY A 35 -9.84 -17.33 22.76
C GLY A 35 -9.91 -15.81 22.77
N VAL A 36 -8.91 -15.17 22.18
CA VAL A 36 -8.86 -13.71 22.00
C VAL A 36 -9.63 -13.34 20.73
N GLU A 37 -10.60 -12.44 20.86
CA GLU A 37 -11.28 -11.84 19.71
C GLU A 37 -10.55 -10.57 19.26
N LEU A 38 -10.39 -10.39 17.96
CA LEU A 38 -9.69 -9.25 17.37
C LEU A 38 -10.47 -8.67 16.19
N ARG A 39 -10.81 -7.39 16.24
CA ARG A 39 -11.48 -6.66 15.16
C ARG A 39 -10.51 -5.74 14.44
N VAL A 40 -10.35 -5.96 13.14
CA VAL A 40 -9.41 -5.24 12.28
C VAL A 40 -10.15 -4.43 11.23
N LEU A 41 -9.68 -3.22 10.95
CA LEU A 41 -10.10 -2.39 9.82
C LEU A 41 -8.90 -2.03 8.96
N THR A 42 -9.08 -2.05 7.63
CA THR A 42 -8.20 -1.35 6.70
C THR A 42 -8.97 -0.42 5.79
N LEU A 43 -8.38 0.74 5.47
CA LEU A 43 -8.98 1.71 4.57
C LEU A 43 -7.92 2.65 3.96
N ASN A 44 -7.92 2.75 2.63
CA ASN A 44 -7.35 3.88 1.92
C ASN A 44 -8.27 5.10 2.13
N VAL A 45 -7.78 6.14 2.81
CA VAL A 45 -8.62 7.29 3.21
C VAL A 45 -8.62 8.47 2.23
N TRP A 46 -7.81 8.40 1.18
CA TRP A 46 -7.67 9.43 0.14
C TRP A 46 -7.56 10.84 0.75
N CYS A 47 -6.43 11.12 1.39
CA CYS A 47 -6.17 12.40 2.06
C CYS A 47 -5.03 13.18 1.41
N LEU A 48 -5.09 13.32 0.08
CA LEU A 48 -4.15 14.14 -0.69
C LEU A 48 -4.26 15.61 -0.22
N PRO A 49 -3.15 16.26 0.16
CA PRO A 49 -3.22 17.53 0.89
C PRO A 49 -3.42 18.76 0.03
N GLN A 50 -3.29 18.62 -1.29
CA GLN A 50 -3.46 19.71 -2.23
C GLN A 50 -4.93 20.17 -2.31
N PRO A 51 -5.21 21.42 -2.71
CA PRO A 51 -6.57 21.86 -2.97
C PRO A 51 -7.23 21.05 -4.10
N TRP A 52 -8.56 20.91 -4.05
CA TRP A 52 -9.35 20.38 -5.17
C TRP A 52 -9.15 21.27 -6.41
N PRO A 53 -8.99 20.71 -7.63
CA PRO A 53 -9.19 19.31 -8.03
C PRO A 53 -7.96 18.40 -7.96
N ILE A 54 -6.83 18.88 -7.44
CA ILE A 54 -5.57 18.12 -7.41
C ILE A 54 -5.53 17.18 -6.19
N GLY A 55 -6.00 17.64 -5.04
CA GLY A 55 -6.10 16.80 -3.84
C GLY A 55 -7.52 16.39 -3.52
N SER A 56 -7.72 15.84 -2.33
CA SER A 56 -8.94 15.12 -2.01
C SER A 56 -10.06 16.04 -1.55
N LYS A 57 -11.24 15.88 -2.14
CA LYS A 57 -12.43 16.66 -1.80
C LYS A 57 -12.91 16.32 -0.37
N ASP A 58 -13.45 17.32 0.34
CA ASP A 58 -14.07 17.20 1.67
C ASP A 58 -13.17 16.57 2.76
N ARG A 59 -11.84 16.53 2.53
CA ARG A 59 -10.84 15.79 3.32
C ARG A 59 -10.99 15.94 4.84
N LYS A 60 -11.08 17.18 5.33
CA LYS A 60 -11.17 17.46 6.78
C LYS A 60 -12.47 16.96 7.41
N LEU A 61 -13.60 17.13 6.71
CA LEU A 61 -14.89 16.63 7.17
C LEU A 61 -14.90 15.10 7.19
N ARG A 62 -14.43 14.47 6.11
CA ARG A 62 -14.35 13.01 6.01
C ARG A 62 -13.48 12.39 7.08
N LEU A 63 -12.28 12.93 7.32
CA LEU A 63 -11.40 12.44 8.39
C LEU A 63 -12.03 12.54 9.78
N LYS A 64 -12.70 13.67 10.07
CA LYS A 64 -13.41 13.84 11.35
C LYS A 64 -14.50 12.78 11.51
N LYS A 65 -15.36 12.62 10.51
CA LYS A 65 -16.45 11.63 10.54
C LYS A 65 -15.91 10.20 10.61
N LEU A 66 -14.81 9.91 9.92
CA LEU A 66 -14.14 8.61 9.95
C LEU A 66 -13.64 8.29 11.36
N ALA A 67 -13.02 9.25 12.04
CA ALA A 67 -12.59 9.07 13.43
C ALA A 67 -13.76 8.75 14.36
N ASP A 68 -14.86 9.50 14.23
CA ASP A 68 -16.09 9.26 15.00
C ASP A 68 -16.63 7.85 14.75
N ALA A 69 -16.67 7.40 13.49
CA ALA A 69 -17.14 6.07 13.11
C ALA A 69 -16.24 4.94 13.63
N ILE A 70 -14.92 5.09 13.54
CA ILE A 70 -13.95 4.12 14.07
C ILE A 70 -14.14 3.91 15.59
N LEU A 71 -14.41 4.99 16.34
CA LEU A 71 -14.66 4.92 17.77
C LEU A 71 -15.99 4.20 18.11
N ILE A 72 -17.03 4.43 17.31
CA ILE A 72 -18.34 3.78 17.48
C ILE A 72 -18.26 2.28 17.20
N GLU A 73 -17.57 1.91 16.11
CA GLU A 73 -17.46 0.52 15.67
C GLU A 73 -16.55 -0.33 16.56
N LYS A 74 -15.72 0.27 17.42
CA LYS A 74 -14.85 -0.41 18.39
C LYS A 74 -13.91 -1.45 17.74
N TYR A 75 -13.19 -1.04 16.70
CA TYR A 75 -12.06 -1.83 16.18
C TYR A 75 -10.91 -1.89 17.19
N ASP A 76 -10.11 -2.93 17.10
CA ASP A 76 -8.94 -3.13 17.96
C ASP A 76 -7.65 -2.64 17.30
N ILE A 77 -7.50 -2.93 16.00
CA ILE A 77 -6.35 -2.50 15.21
C ILE A 77 -6.86 -1.93 13.87
N VAL A 78 -6.38 -0.75 13.50
CA VAL A 78 -6.76 -0.05 12.27
C VAL A 78 -5.51 0.26 11.48
N GLY A 79 -5.44 -0.24 10.24
CA GLY A 79 -4.40 0.11 9.27
C GLY A 79 -4.94 1.07 8.22
N LEU A 80 -4.36 2.27 8.11
CA LEU A 80 -4.81 3.28 7.15
C LEU A 80 -3.76 3.55 6.08
N GLN A 81 -4.21 3.85 4.87
CA GLN A 81 -3.39 4.27 3.73
C GLN A 81 -3.82 5.66 3.26
N GLU A 82 -2.92 6.35 2.56
CA GLU A 82 -3.12 7.72 2.03
C GLU A 82 -3.35 8.84 3.05
N ILE A 83 -2.87 8.68 4.28
CA ILE A 83 -2.71 9.81 5.22
C ILE A 83 -1.38 10.52 4.92
N TRP A 84 -1.39 11.39 3.91
CA TRP A 84 -0.15 12.01 3.40
C TRP A 84 0.36 13.15 4.27
N SER A 85 -0.53 13.93 4.90
CA SER A 85 -0.13 15.06 5.73
C SER A 85 0.14 14.65 7.17
N ASN A 86 1.28 15.07 7.73
CA ASN A 86 1.58 14.87 9.15
C ASN A 86 0.51 15.51 10.07
N ASN A 87 -0.07 16.64 9.66
CA ASN A 87 -1.12 17.29 10.42
C ASN A 87 -2.43 16.48 10.43
N ASP A 88 -2.78 15.83 9.30
CA ASP A 88 -3.96 14.97 9.24
C ASP A 88 -3.77 13.71 10.10
N TYR A 89 -2.55 13.15 10.10
CA TYR A 89 -2.19 12.03 10.98
C TYR A 89 -2.30 12.41 12.47
N LEU A 90 -1.71 13.53 12.88
CA LEU A 90 -1.76 13.97 14.29
C LEU A 90 -3.18 14.30 14.74
N GLU A 91 -3.99 14.93 13.89
CA GLU A 91 -5.40 15.20 14.19
C GLU A 91 -6.19 13.88 14.34
N MET A 92 -5.93 12.88 13.51
CA MET A 92 -6.54 11.55 13.63
C MET A 92 -6.13 10.88 14.94
N ALA A 93 -4.84 10.93 15.29
CA ALA A 93 -4.32 10.35 16.54
C ALA A 93 -4.94 10.99 17.77
N GLU A 94 -5.05 12.32 17.80
CA GLU A 94 -5.69 13.05 18.89
C GLU A 94 -7.16 12.63 19.06
N ARG A 95 -7.92 12.57 17.97
CA ARG A 95 -9.34 12.16 18.00
C ARG A 95 -9.54 10.72 18.47
N LEU A 96 -8.65 9.82 18.05
CA LEU A 96 -8.75 8.40 18.38
C LEU A 96 -8.16 8.04 19.76
N SER A 97 -7.49 8.97 20.44
CA SER A 97 -6.73 8.75 21.67
C SER A 97 -7.51 8.12 22.83
N SER A 98 -8.84 8.29 22.86
CA SER A 98 -9.72 7.71 23.88
C SER A 98 -9.77 6.18 23.83
N SER A 99 -9.63 5.58 22.64
CA SER A 99 -9.65 4.14 22.42
C SER A 99 -8.28 3.61 21.96
N PHE A 100 -7.57 4.35 21.11
CA PHE A 100 -6.31 3.94 20.49
C PHE A 100 -5.15 4.70 21.13
N ARG A 101 -4.59 4.10 22.18
CA ARG A 101 -3.45 4.68 22.91
C ARG A 101 -2.13 4.55 22.16
N PHE A 102 -2.04 3.59 21.25
CA PHE A 102 -0.82 3.28 20.52
C PHE A 102 -1.04 3.54 19.04
N HIS A 103 -0.10 4.22 18.40
CA HIS A 103 -0.17 4.50 16.98
C HIS A 103 1.23 4.68 16.39
N HIS A 104 1.37 4.40 15.10
CA HIS A 104 2.63 4.54 14.41
C HIS A 104 2.44 4.98 12.96
N TYR A 105 3.20 5.99 12.53
CA TYR A 105 3.24 6.46 11.15
C TYR A 105 4.56 6.03 10.50
N PHE A 106 4.48 5.38 9.34
CA PHE A 106 5.65 4.87 8.64
C PHE A 106 6.23 5.94 7.71
N HIS A 107 7.14 6.78 8.19
CA HIS A 107 7.70 7.85 7.36
C HIS A 107 8.54 7.30 6.19
N SER A 108 8.33 7.85 4.99
CA SER A 108 9.09 7.51 3.78
C SER A 108 8.94 8.59 2.71
N GLY A 109 9.83 8.55 1.71
CA GLY A 109 9.75 9.43 0.54
C GLY A 109 9.89 10.92 0.88
N PHE A 110 9.41 11.75 -0.04
CA PHE A 110 9.33 13.20 0.11
C PHE A 110 8.00 13.63 0.75
N THR A 111 6.88 13.00 0.38
CA THR A 111 5.54 13.38 0.87
C THR A 111 5.08 12.59 2.09
N GLY A 112 5.84 11.61 2.58
CA GLY A 112 5.36 10.59 3.53
C GLY A 112 4.84 9.36 2.78
N SER A 113 4.81 8.19 3.45
CA SER A 113 4.31 6.95 2.83
C SER A 113 2.79 6.91 2.68
N GLY A 114 2.08 7.73 3.47
CA GLY A 114 0.62 7.67 3.61
C GLY A 114 0.13 6.56 4.54
N VAL A 115 1.02 5.76 5.14
CA VAL A 115 0.66 4.52 5.85
C VAL A 115 0.84 4.67 7.36
N CYS A 116 -0.17 4.28 8.13
CA CYS A 116 -0.11 4.26 9.60
C CYS A 116 -0.99 3.17 10.24
N VAL A 117 -0.70 2.87 11.50
CA VAL A 117 -1.49 1.96 12.34
C VAL A 117 -1.97 2.68 13.59
N PHE A 118 -3.19 2.38 14.02
CA PHE A 118 -3.75 2.68 15.33
C PHE A 118 -4.10 1.38 16.04
N SER A 119 -3.70 1.22 17.29
CA SER A 119 -3.94 0.02 18.10
C SER A 119 -4.45 0.40 19.49
N ARG A 120 -5.43 -0.36 19.98
CA ARG A 120 -5.86 -0.31 21.38
C ARG A 120 -4.84 -0.96 22.31
N TYR A 121 -4.03 -1.86 21.77
CA TYR A 121 -3.04 -2.67 22.47
C TYR A 121 -1.60 -2.16 22.23
N PRO A 122 -0.66 -2.40 23.16
CA PRO A 122 0.72 -1.94 23.05
C PRO A 122 1.40 -2.37 21.76
N ILE A 123 2.04 -1.40 21.09
CA ILE A 123 2.99 -1.67 20.01
C ILE A 123 4.37 -1.82 20.64
N VAL A 124 4.94 -3.02 20.59
CA VAL A 124 6.21 -3.35 21.27
C VAL A 124 7.42 -3.34 20.34
N SER A 125 7.19 -3.44 19.03
CA SER A 125 8.23 -3.35 18.01
C SER A 125 7.68 -2.78 16.71
N THR A 126 8.53 -2.09 15.95
CA THR A 126 8.19 -1.51 14.65
C THR A 126 9.31 -1.77 13.65
N LEU A 127 8.96 -2.10 12.42
CA LEU A 127 9.91 -2.24 11.31
C LEU A 127 9.30 -1.71 10.02
N THR A 128 10.10 -1.03 9.20
CA THR A 128 9.65 -0.50 7.90
C THR A 128 10.53 -1.01 6.78
N HIS A 129 9.91 -1.44 5.67
CA HIS A 129 10.60 -1.70 4.42
C HIS A 129 10.06 -0.79 3.32
N ARG A 130 10.93 0.09 2.80
CA ARG A 130 10.62 0.91 1.63
C ARG A 130 10.88 0.09 0.38
N TYR A 131 9.89 0.02 -0.51
CA TYR A 131 10.05 -0.71 -1.75
C TYR A 131 11.08 -0.09 -2.67
N SER A 132 11.79 -0.94 -3.40
CA SER A 132 12.91 -0.53 -4.26
C SER A 132 12.45 0.25 -5.51
N LEU A 133 11.22 0.03 -5.97
CA LEU A 133 10.65 0.64 -7.17
C LEU A 133 9.32 1.32 -6.86
N ASN A 134 9.26 2.65 -7.03
CA ASN A 134 8.09 3.47 -6.69
C ASN A 134 7.61 4.35 -7.85
N GLY A 135 7.99 4.03 -9.08
CA GLY A 135 7.60 4.81 -10.27
C GLY A 135 8.72 5.72 -10.77
N PHE A 136 8.37 6.85 -11.38
CA PHE A 136 9.33 7.74 -12.03
C PHE A 136 9.20 9.18 -11.54
N ALA A 137 10.32 9.80 -11.16
CA ALA A 137 10.35 11.16 -10.62
C ALA A 137 9.71 12.22 -11.55
N HIS A 138 9.83 12.02 -12.86
CA HIS A 138 9.33 12.96 -13.86
C HIS A 138 7.84 12.77 -14.19
N HIS A 139 7.22 11.68 -13.72
CA HIS A 139 5.76 11.51 -13.81
C HIS A 139 5.11 12.22 -12.62
N ILE A 140 5.23 13.56 -12.58
CA ILE A 140 4.77 14.40 -11.46
C ILE A 140 3.26 14.27 -11.17
N HIS A 141 2.49 13.82 -12.16
CA HIS A 141 1.05 13.54 -12.05
C HIS A 141 0.76 12.18 -11.39
N ARG A 142 1.80 11.41 -11.02
CA ARG A 142 1.72 10.09 -10.38
C ARG A 142 2.54 10.13 -9.09
N GLY A 143 1.83 10.21 -7.96
CA GLY A 143 2.43 10.54 -6.67
C GLY A 143 3.34 9.47 -6.07
N ASP A 144 3.29 8.22 -6.55
CA ASP A 144 3.96 7.06 -5.94
C ASP A 144 5.45 7.26 -5.70
N TRP A 145 6.15 7.92 -6.63
CA TRP A 145 7.60 8.11 -6.54
C TRP A 145 7.96 9.03 -5.35
N PHE A 146 7.15 10.06 -5.14
CA PHE A 146 7.31 11.01 -4.03
C PHE A 146 6.85 10.42 -2.71
N GLY A 147 5.83 9.57 -2.71
CA GLY A 147 5.38 8.86 -1.51
C GLY A 147 6.41 7.87 -0.98
N GLY A 148 7.13 7.20 -1.89
CA GLY A 148 8.08 6.16 -1.51
C GLY A 148 7.37 5.03 -0.77
N LYS A 149 6.52 4.29 -1.48
CA LYS A 149 5.66 3.21 -0.95
C LYS A 149 6.43 2.24 -0.05
N VAL A 150 5.74 1.73 0.98
CA VAL A 150 6.32 0.88 2.03
C VAL A 150 5.39 -0.26 2.40
N VAL A 151 5.96 -1.28 3.06
CA VAL A 151 5.27 -2.07 4.08
C VAL A 151 5.79 -1.67 5.45
N GLY A 152 4.86 -1.43 6.37
CA GLY A 152 5.14 -1.24 7.79
C GLY A 152 4.69 -2.45 8.60
N LEU A 153 5.53 -2.90 9.52
CA LEU A 153 5.24 -3.91 10.54
C LEU A 153 5.16 -3.23 11.91
N VAL A 154 4.10 -3.54 12.65
CA VAL A 154 4.07 -3.38 14.11
C VAL A 154 3.84 -4.75 14.77
N GLU A 155 4.60 -5.04 15.81
CA GLU A 155 4.35 -6.16 16.71
C GLU A 155 3.47 -5.65 17.85
N ILE A 156 2.32 -6.30 18.04
CA ILE A 156 1.28 -5.88 18.99
C ILE A 156 1.05 -7.00 20.01
N GLU A 157 1.02 -6.66 21.29
CA GLU A 157 0.72 -7.61 22.38
C GLU A 157 -0.74 -7.48 22.83
N VAL A 158 -1.55 -8.47 22.46
CA VAL A 158 -2.97 -8.59 22.81
C VAL A 158 -3.12 -9.60 23.93
N GLY A 159 -2.97 -9.14 25.18
CA GLY A 159 -2.82 -10.05 26.31
C GLY A 159 -1.52 -10.85 26.17
N GLU A 160 -1.61 -12.19 26.12
CA GLU A 160 -0.46 -13.07 25.91
C GLU A 160 -0.19 -13.35 24.41
N VAL A 161 -1.02 -12.83 23.50
CA VAL A 161 -0.91 -13.10 22.06
C VAL A 161 -0.09 -12.02 21.36
N ARG A 162 0.94 -12.44 20.63
CA ARG A 162 1.78 -11.59 19.79
C ARG A 162 1.28 -11.57 18.35
N VAL A 163 0.72 -10.44 17.95
CA VAL A 163 0.21 -10.20 16.60
C VAL A 163 1.21 -9.39 15.79
N ASN A 164 1.74 -9.98 14.71
CA ASN A 164 2.47 -9.22 13.70
C ASN A 164 1.49 -8.63 12.70
N PHE A 165 1.28 -7.32 12.82
CA PHE A 165 0.36 -6.55 11.99
C PHE A 165 1.13 -5.74 10.95
N TYR A 166 0.86 -6.03 9.69
CA TYR A 166 1.49 -5.39 8.55
C TYR A 166 0.48 -4.49 7.85
N VAL A 167 0.90 -3.29 7.46
CA VAL A 167 0.11 -2.39 6.61
C VAL A 167 0.94 -1.95 5.42
N THR A 168 0.36 -2.00 4.23
CA THR A 168 1.03 -1.64 2.98
C THR A 168 0.14 -0.77 2.10
N HIS A 169 0.78 -0.01 1.22
CA HIS A 169 0.13 0.60 0.07
C HIS A 169 1.04 0.37 -1.12
N LEU A 170 0.66 -0.50 -2.06
CA LEU A 170 1.47 -0.78 -3.25
C LEU A 170 1.31 0.32 -4.30
N HIS A 171 2.15 0.27 -5.33
CA HIS A 171 2.13 1.24 -6.42
C HIS A 171 0.79 1.19 -7.17
N ALA A 172 0.24 2.33 -7.55
CA ALA A 172 -1.05 2.39 -8.25
C ALA A 172 -1.03 1.77 -9.65
N GLU A 173 -2.18 1.22 -10.06
CA GLU A 173 -2.51 0.85 -11.43
C GLU A 173 -3.21 2.03 -12.11
N TYR A 174 -2.58 2.58 -13.13
CA TYR A 174 -3.06 3.79 -13.80
C TYR A 174 -3.60 3.56 -15.23
N ASN A 175 -3.18 2.46 -15.85
CA ASN A 175 -3.66 2.02 -17.17
C ASN A 175 -3.34 0.52 -17.35
N ARG A 176 -4.34 -0.33 -17.14
CA ARG A 176 -4.21 -1.80 -17.25
C ARG A 176 -3.86 -2.27 -18.66
N GLU A 177 -4.34 -1.60 -19.71
CA GLU A 177 -4.05 -1.98 -21.11
C GLU A 177 -2.59 -1.69 -21.50
N ASN A 178 -2.00 -0.64 -20.92
CA ASN A 178 -0.62 -0.24 -21.16
C ASN A 178 0.11 0.05 -19.84
N ASP A 179 0.33 -1.01 -19.07
CA ASP A 179 0.81 -0.86 -17.71
C ASP A 179 2.34 -0.77 -17.62
N LEU A 180 2.83 0.46 -17.70
CA LEU A 180 4.24 0.78 -17.52
C LEU A 180 4.77 0.39 -16.12
N TYR A 181 3.90 0.30 -15.12
CA TYR A 181 4.26 0.08 -13.72
C TYR A 181 4.10 -1.37 -13.26
N LEU A 182 3.60 -2.24 -14.12
CA LEU A 182 3.45 -3.67 -13.80
C LEU A 182 4.76 -4.29 -13.28
N PRO A 183 5.96 -4.07 -13.88
CA PRO A 183 7.21 -4.57 -13.31
C PRO A 183 7.57 -4.00 -11.94
N HIS A 184 7.12 -2.77 -11.64
CA HIS A 184 7.31 -2.17 -10.32
C HIS A 184 6.41 -2.88 -9.32
N ARG A 185 5.09 -2.97 -9.59
CA ARG A 185 4.13 -3.67 -8.73
C ARG A 185 4.55 -5.12 -8.48
N THR A 186 4.91 -5.88 -9.52
CA THR A 186 5.40 -7.26 -9.37
C THR A 186 6.65 -7.35 -8.48
N SER A 187 7.58 -6.40 -8.59
CA SER A 187 8.75 -6.35 -7.71
C SER A 187 8.36 -6.04 -6.27
N GLN A 188 7.45 -5.09 -6.05
CA GLN A 188 6.93 -4.76 -4.72
C GLN A 188 6.19 -5.94 -4.09
N SER A 189 5.37 -6.67 -4.86
CA SER A 189 4.67 -7.87 -4.39
C SER A 189 5.64 -8.94 -3.87
N PHE A 190 6.75 -9.13 -4.59
CA PHE A 190 7.81 -10.05 -4.18
C PHE A 190 8.60 -9.54 -2.95
N GLU A 191 8.89 -8.23 -2.90
CA GLU A 191 9.52 -7.63 -1.72
C GLU A 191 8.63 -7.76 -0.48
N LEU A 192 7.33 -7.52 -0.61
CA LEU A 192 6.33 -7.71 0.45
C LEU A 192 6.28 -9.17 0.91
N SER A 193 6.21 -10.12 -0.02
CA SER A 193 6.14 -11.54 0.33
C SER A 193 7.38 -12.02 1.07
N GLN A 194 8.58 -11.58 0.62
CA GLN A 194 9.82 -11.89 1.33
C GLN A 194 9.88 -11.22 2.70
N PHE A 195 9.49 -9.95 2.79
CA PHE A 195 9.47 -9.22 4.06
C PHE A 195 8.61 -9.95 5.09
N VAL A 196 7.33 -10.18 4.79
CA VAL A 196 6.40 -10.86 5.72
C VAL A 196 6.91 -12.26 6.07
N ARG A 197 7.39 -13.04 5.09
CA ARG A 197 7.91 -14.40 5.34
C ARG A 197 9.10 -14.44 6.31
N HIS A 198 9.99 -13.45 6.25
CA HIS A 198 11.18 -13.42 7.11
C HIS A 198 10.91 -12.79 8.48
N THR A 199 9.90 -11.93 8.59
CA THR A 199 9.56 -11.24 9.84
C THR A 199 8.41 -11.90 10.60
N SER A 200 7.69 -12.88 10.03
CA SER A 200 6.54 -13.50 10.70
C SER A 200 6.86 -14.58 11.74
N ARG A 201 8.06 -15.16 11.70
CA ARG A 201 8.40 -16.39 12.46
C ARG A 201 8.27 -16.28 13.99
N GLY A 202 8.31 -15.06 14.54
CA GLY A 202 8.23 -14.82 15.98
C GLY A 202 6.84 -14.49 16.50
N ALA A 203 5.83 -14.43 15.63
CA ALA A 203 4.45 -14.11 16.02
C ALA A 203 3.62 -15.35 16.33
N ASP A 204 2.53 -15.14 17.05
CA ASP A 204 1.45 -16.11 17.20
C ASP A 204 0.51 -16.06 16.00
N VAL A 205 0.21 -14.84 15.54
CA VAL A 205 -0.70 -14.57 14.43
C VAL A 205 -0.14 -13.48 13.52
N VAL A 206 -0.37 -13.64 12.22
CA VAL A 206 0.03 -12.67 11.19
C VAL A 206 -1.20 -12.10 10.52
N ILE A 207 -1.26 -10.78 10.44
CA ILE A 207 -2.31 -10.05 9.72
C ILE A 207 -1.64 -9.02 8.80
N VAL A 208 -1.93 -9.08 7.52
CA VAL A 208 -1.42 -8.15 6.50
C VAL A 208 -2.58 -7.42 5.86
N VAL A 209 -2.59 -6.09 5.94
CA VAL A 209 -3.68 -5.27 5.44
C VAL A 209 -3.20 -4.18 4.49
N GLY A 210 -4.12 -3.64 3.71
CA GLY A 210 -3.92 -2.38 3.00
C GLY A 210 -4.46 -2.38 1.59
N ASP A 211 -4.04 -1.35 0.84
CA ASP A 211 -4.33 -1.18 -0.58
C ASP A 211 -3.20 -1.80 -1.40
N PHE A 212 -3.49 -2.92 -2.05
CA PHE A 212 -2.52 -3.68 -2.85
C PHE A 212 -2.49 -3.20 -4.30
N ASN A 213 -3.42 -2.34 -4.73
CA ASN A 213 -3.54 -1.87 -6.11
C ASN A 213 -3.49 -3.02 -7.15
N MET A 214 -3.99 -4.19 -6.75
CA MET A 214 -4.02 -5.42 -7.54
C MET A 214 -5.33 -6.14 -7.30
N GLU A 215 -5.93 -6.60 -8.39
CA GLU A 215 -7.15 -7.39 -8.39
C GLU A 215 -6.84 -8.85 -8.03
N PRO A 216 -7.83 -9.65 -7.61
CA PRO A 216 -7.58 -10.97 -7.01
C PRO A 216 -6.91 -11.98 -7.93
N GLU A 217 -6.97 -11.78 -9.25
CA GLU A 217 -6.35 -12.65 -10.25
C GLU A 217 -4.97 -12.17 -10.73
N ASP A 218 -4.58 -10.97 -10.32
CA ASP A 218 -3.30 -10.42 -10.71
C ASP A 218 -2.16 -11.26 -10.12
N LEU A 219 -1.15 -11.49 -10.95
CA LEU A 219 0.02 -12.29 -10.59
C LEU A 219 0.65 -11.86 -9.27
N GLY A 220 0.78 -10.55 -9.04
CA GLY A 220 1.44 -10.04 -7.83
C GLY A 220 0.68 -10.38 -6.55
N PHE A 221 -0.67 -10.34 -6.57
CA PHE A 221 -1.49 -10.73 -5.43
C PHE A 221 -1.41 -12.24 -5.18
N ARG A 222 -1.55 -13.06 -6.22
CA ARG A 222 -1.39 -14.52 -6.16
C ARG A 222 0.00 -14.94 -5.64
N LEU A 223 1.05 -14.23 -6.07
CA LEU A 223 2.41 -14.44 -5.60
C LEU A 223 2.56 -14.17 -4.10
N ILE A 224 1.94 -13.11 -3.58
CA ILE A 224 1.95 -12.78 -2.13
C ILE A 224 1.28 -13.89 -1.33
N LEU A 225 0.07 -14.30 -1.73
CA LEU A 225 -0.67 -15.37 -1.06
C LEU A 225 0.15 -16.67 -1.02
N SER A 226 0.67 -17.10 -2.17
CA SER A 226 1.37 -18.39 -2.29
C SER A 226 2.72 -18.42 -1.58
N GLN A 227 3.51 -17.34 -1.64
CA GLN A 227 4.84 -17.35 -1.02
C GLN A 227 4.81 -17.31 0.50
N VAL A 228 3.83 -16.60 1.06
CA VAL A 228 3.72 -16.40 2.51
C VAL A 228 2.75 -17.43 3.14
N ARG A 229 1.94 -18.09 2.31
CA ARG A 229 0.79 -18.92 2.70
C ARG A 229 -0.25 -18.13 3.46
N LEU A 230 -0.60 -16.96 2.93
CA LEU A 230 -1.66 -16.11 3.48
C LEU A 230 -3.02 -16.55 2.97
N LEU A 231 -4.02 -16.39 3.82
CA LEU A 231 -5.43 -16.56 3.52
C LEU A 231 -6.06 -15.20 3.21
N ASP A 232 -6.90 -15.13 2.18
CA ASP A 232 -7.68 -13.93 1.85
C ASP A 232 -9.00 -13.96 2.62
N ALA A 233 -9.16 -13.04 3.59
CA ALA A 233 -10.32 -13.03 4.47
C ALA A 233 -11.65 -12.87 3.71
N TRP A 234 -11.67 -12.08 2.64
CA TRP A 234 -12.88 -11.90 1.85
C TRP A 234 -13.28 -13.19 1.14
N ARG A 235 -12.31 -13.88 0.49
CA ARG A 235 -12.57 -15.15 -0.22
C ARG A 235 -13.03 -16.26 0.73
N LEU A 236 -12.52 -16.28 1.97
CA LEU A 236 -12.96 -17.25 2.99
C LEU A 236 -14.37 -16.96 3.50
N ALA A 237 -14.73 -15.70 3.73
CA ALA A 237 -16.06 -15.32 4.20
C ALA A 237 -17.13 -15.40 3.09
N HIS A 238 -16.74 -15.23 1.83
CA HIS A 238 -17.64 -15.20 0.67
C HIS A 238 -17.19 -16.19 -0.41
N PRO A 239 -17.34 -17.51 -0.16
CA PRO A 239 -17.01 -18.52 -1.16
C PRO A 239 -17.90 -18.33 -2.40
N ILE A 240 -17.28 -18.19 -3.57
CA ILE A 240 -18.00 -18.15 -4.85
C ILE A 240 -18.49 -19.57 -5.11
N ALA A 241 -19.82 -19.75 -5.25
CA ALA A 241 -20.37 -21.00 -5.75
C ALA A 241 -19.85 -21.19 -7.19
N SER A 242 -18.98 -22.17 -7.40
CA SER A 242 -18.63 -22.58 -8.76
C SER A 242 -19.90 -23.13 -9.41
N PRO A 243 -20.32 -22.66 -10.60
CA PRO A 243 -21.41 -23.30 -11.32
C PRO A 243 -21.05 -24.77 -11.52
N GLU A 244 -21.94 -25.69 -11.12
CA GLU A 244 -21.76 -27.12 -11.36
C GLU A 244 -21.62 -27.35 -12.89
N GLY A 245 -20.44 -27.78 -13.34
CA GLY A 245 -20.24 -28.28 -14.71
C GLY A 245 -19.44 -27.42 -15.69
N GLU A 246 -18.94 -26.24 -15.29
CA GLU A 246 -17.98 -25.51 -16.12
C GLU A 246 -16.55 -25.94 -15.81
N SER A 247 -15.78 -26.28 -16.86
CA SER A 247 -14.35 -26.54 -16.75
C SER A 247 -13.67 -25.28 -16.18
N PRO A 248 -12.55 -25.39 -15.43
CA PRO A 248 -11.79 -24.24 -14.94
C PRO A 248 -11.04 -23.57 -16.11
N SER A 249 -11.78 -23.06 -17.09
CA SER A 249 -11.27 -22.16 -18.11
C SER A 249 -11.23 -20.78 -17.49
N VAL A 250 -10.01 -20.30 -17.24
CA VAL A 250 -9.61 -18.91 -16.95
C VAL A 250 -10.81 -18.01 -16.57
N SER A 251 -11.09 -17.88 -15.27
CA SER A 251 -12.00 -16.84 -14.79
C SER A 251 -11.58 -15.53 -15.45
N SER A 252 -12.53 -14.84 -16.08
CA SER A 252 -12.24 -13.55 -16.66
C SER A 252 -12.18 -12.53 -15.53
N LEU A 253 -11.27 -11.56 -15.61
CA LEU A 253 -11.18 -10.46 -14.64
C LEU A 253 -12.56 -9.79 -14.37
N SER A 254 -13.43 -9.72 -15.38
CA SER A 254 -14.79 -9.20 -15.26
C SER A 254 -15.67 -9.99 -14.29
N GLN A 255 -15.45 -11.30 -14.11
CA GLN A 255 -16.18 -12.14 -13.16
C GLN A 255 -15.77 -11.90 -11.70
N CYS A 256 -14.64 -11.22 -11.47
CA CYS A 256 -14.14 -10.89 -10.13
C CYS A 256 -14.41 -9.44 -9.71
N ARG A 257 -15.03 -8.63 -10.59
CA ARG A 257 -15.34 -7.22 -10.35
C ARG A 257 -16.79 -7.02 -9.93
N GLY A 258 -17.05 -5.90 -9.28
CA GLY A 258 -18.38 -5.51 -8.84
C GLY A 258 -18.54 -5.54 -7.33
N VAL A 259 -19.56 -4.83 -6.84
CA VAL A 259 -19.87 -4.70 -5.42
C VAL A 259 -20.12 -6.08 -4.78
N VAL A 260 -20.77 -6.98 -5.52
CA VAL A 260 -21.07 -8.36 -5.08
C VAL A 260 -19.80 -9.17 -4.85
N HIS A 261 -18.73 -8.87 -5.59
CA HIS A 261 -17.44 -9.55 -5.47
C HIS A 261 -16.48 -8.84 -4.51
N GLY A 262 -16.98 -7.88 -3.73
CA GLY A 262 -16.20 -7.14 -2.75
C GLY A 262 -15.41 -5.99 -3.34
N GLY A 263 -15.88 -5.38 -4.43
CA GLY A 263 -15.25 -4.18 -4.98
C GLY A 263 -15.06 -3.08 -3.93
N THR A 264 -13.83 -2.60 -3.77
CA THR A 264 -13.42 -1.61 -2.77
C THR A 264 -13.17 -0.22 -3.37
N CYS A 265 -12.83 -0.15 -4.66
CA CYS A 265 -12.53 1.06 -5.40
C CYS A 265 -13.43 1.16 -6.66
N ASP A 266 -13.60 2.38 -7.18
CA ASP A 266 -14.42 2.65 -8.38
C ASP A 266 -15.87 2.16 -8.24
N ARG A 267 -16.45 2.24 -7.03
CA ARG A 267 -17.82 1.73 -6.79
C ARG A 267 -18.92 2.64 -7.33
N PRO A 268 -20.04 2.09 -7.83
CA PRO A 268 -21.16 2.88 -8.34
C PRO A 268 -21.89 3.68 -7.25
N ASP A 269 -21.85 3.20 -6.00
CA ASP A 269 -22.47 3.83 -4.84
C ASP A 269 -21.57 4.84 -4.11
N ASN A 270 -20.37 5.09 -4.64
CA ASN A 270 -19.43 6.09 -4.12
C ASN A 270 -19.53 7.42 -4.88
N CYS A 271 -19.74 8.52 -4.15
CA CYS A 271 -19.91 9.85 -4.73
C CYS A 271 -18.64 10.41 -5.39
N TYR A 272 -17.46 9.86 -5.07
CA TYR A 272 -16.18 10.29 -5.63
C TYR A 272 -15.76 9.50 -6.88
N SER A 273 -16.44 8.38 -7.19
CA SER A 273 -16.19 7.61 -8.42
C SER A 273 -16.44 8.42 -9.69
N LEU A 274 -15.77 8.07 -10.77
CA LEU A 274 -16.07 8.65 -12.09
C LEU A 274 -17.46 8.21 -12.57
N LYS A 275 -18.10 9.04 -13.41
CA LYS A 275 -19.46 8.80 -13.91
C LYS A 275 -19.62 7.41 -14.56
N LYS A 276 -18.63 6.98 -15.36
CA LYS A 276 -18.62 5.68 -16.03
C LYS A 276 -18.78 4.49 -15.07
N PHE A 277 -18.21 4.58 -13.87
CA PHE A 277 -18.28 3.53 -12.85
C PHE A 277 -19.57 3.57 -12.04
N ARG A 278 -20.34 4.67 -12.12
CA ARG A 278 -21.69 4.76 -11.56
C ARG A 278 -22.77 4.19 -12.46
N GLU A 279 -22.50 4.13 -13.76
CA GLU A 279 -23.43 3.61 -14.78
C GLU A 279 -23.25 2.10 -15.01
N ASN A 280 -22.04 1.57 -14.82
CA ASN A 280 -21.73 0.15 -14.88
C ASN A 280 -20.83 -0.25 -13.70
N ASP A 281 -21.24 -1.28 -12.94
CA ASP A 281 -20.50 -1.74 -11.77
C ASP A 281 -19.30 -2.61 -12.18
N GLU A 282 -18.18 -1.94 -12.42
CA GLU A 282 -16.88 -2.55 -12.70
C GLU A 282 -15.91 -2.31 -11.53
N SER A 283 -16.45 -2.19 -10.32
CA SER A 283 -15.67 -1.85 -9.14
C SER A 283 -14.60 -2.91 -8.84
N LYS A 284 -13.41 -2.44 -8.48
CA LYS A 284 -12.23 -3.29 -8.31
C LYS A 284 -12.08 -3.66 -6.84
N ARG A 285 -11.78 -4.93 -6.54
CA ARG A 285 -11.33 -5.33 -5.21
C ARG A 285 -9.81 -5.21 -5.15
N ILE A 286 -9.32 -4.20 -4.45
CA ILE A 286 -7.88 -3.91 -4.34
C ILE A 286 -7.39 -3.67 -2.91
N ASP A 287 -8.31 -3.58 -1.95
CA ASP A 287 -8.02 -3.49 -0.52
C ASP A 287 -8.28 -4.85 0.15
N TYR A 288 -7.36 -5.31 0.99
CA TYR A 288 -7.39 -6.67 1.52
C TYR A 288 -7.05 -6.72 3.00
N ILE A 289 -7.64 -7.71 3.69
CA ILE A 289 -7.16 -8.25 4.95
C ILE A 289 -6.73 -9.69 4.68
N LEU A 290 -5.44 -9.95 4.84
CA LEU A 290 -4.83 -11.26 4.69
C LEU A 290 -4.34 -11.74 6.04
N PHE A 291 -4.36 -13.05 6.30
CA PHE A 291 -3.92 -13.58 7.58
C PHE A 291 -3.37 -14.99 7.48
N LYS A 292 -2.63 -15.43 8.51
CA LYS A 292 -2.28 -16.83 8.72
C LYS A 292 -1.99 -17.10 10.19
N SER A 293 -2.15 -18.36 10.58
CA SER A 293 -1.65 -18.89 11.84
C SER A 293 -0.12 -19.00 11.80
N GLU A 294 0.53 -18.74 12.93
CA GLU A 294 1.92 -19.13 13.19
C GLU A 294 1.92 -20.04 14.43
N GLN A 295 2.25 -19.54 15.62
CA GLN A 295 2.26 -20.37 16.84
C GLN A 295 0.87 -20.60 17.43
N MET A 296 -0.12 -19.75 17.11
CA MET A 296 -1.51 -19.90 17.55
C MET A 296 -2.47 -20.01 16.37
N ALA A 297 -3.56 -20.72 16.58
CA ALA A 297 -4.64 -20.83 15.61
C ALA A 297 -5.41 -19.52 15.53
N VAL A 298 -5.50 -18.94 14.33
CA VAL A 298 -6.42 -17.85 14.01
C VAL A 298 -7.53 -18.34 13.11
N SER A 299 -8.77 -18.01 13.44
CA SER A 299 -9.95 -18.29 12.62
C SER A 299 -10.67 -16.99 12.27
N LEU A 300 -11.20 -16.93 11.05
CA LEU A 300 -12.01 -15.81 10.59
C LEU A 300 -13.46 -16.08 10.95
N GLU A 301 -14.07 -15.16 11.69
CA GLU A 301 -15.51 -15.23 12.02
C GLU A 301 -16.35 -14.45 11.02
N GLN A 302 -15.82 -13.31 10.55
CA GLN A 302 -16.53 -12.37 9.70
C GLN A 302 -15.54 -11.53 8.90
N CYS A 303 -15.85 -11.24 7.64
CA CYS A 303 -15.16 -10.24 6.83
C CYS A 303 -16.19 -9.52 5.98
N ASP A 304 -16.22 -8.18 6.00
CA ASP A 304 -17.23 -7.38 5.29
C ASP A 304 -16.64 -6.05 4.78
N ILE A 305 -17.36 -5.43 3.85
CA ILE A 305 -17.14 -4.01 3.50
C ILE A 305 -17.60 -3.14 4.68
N ALA A 306 -16.80 -2.13 5.00
CA ALA A 306 -17.05 -1.14 6.04
C ALA A 306 -16.83 0.29 5.51
N MET A 307 -17.19 1.30 6.30
CA MET A 307 -16.84 2.71 6.04
C MET A 307 -17.18 3.20 4.63
N ASN A 308 -18.36 2.84 4.10
CA ASN A 308 -18.80 3.27 2.78
C ASN A 308 -19.35 4.71 2.78
N LYS A 309 -20.63 4.87 3.16
CA LYS A 309 -21.29 6.19 3.26
C LYS A 309 -21.27 6.72 4.68
N ILE A 310 -21.06 8.02 4.82
CA ILE A 310 -21.18 8.73 6.10
C ILE A 310 -22.67 8.79 6.47
N PRO A 311 -23.08 8.30 7.64
CA PRO A 311 -24.48 8.33 8.06
C PRO A 311 -25.04 9.76 8.03
N ASN A 312 -26.25 9.90 7.46
CA ASN A 312 -26.98 11.16 7.30
C ASN A 312 -26.32 12.21 6.37
N GLU A 313 -25.29 11.82 5.62
CA GLU A 313 -24.64 12.68 4.63
C GLU A 313 -24.73 12.03 3.23
N ASN A 314 -24.64 12.84 2.18
CA ASN A 314 -24.52 12.35 0.80
C ASN A 314 -23.06 12.13 0.38
N LEU A 315 -22.19 11.84 1.35
CA LEU A 315 -20.74 11.71 1.17
C LEU A 315 -20.25 10.33 1.61
N ASN A 316 -19.17 9.87 0.99
CA ASN A 316 -18.43 8.68 1.39
C ASN A 316 -17.25 9.06 2.29
N TYR A 317 -16.74 8.11 3.10
CA TYR A 317 -15.57 8.36 3.95
C TYR A 317 -14.28 8.51 3.13
N SER A 318 -14.21 7.83 1.99
CA SER A 318 -13.11 7.87 1.02
C SER A 318 -13.64 7.59 -0.39
N ASP A 319 -12.81 7.71 -1.42
CA ASP A 319 -13.09 7.16 -2.76
C ASP A 319 -12.96 5.62 -2.79
N HIS A 320 -12.33 5.05 -1.77
CA HIS A 320 -12.40 3.63 -1.42
C HIS A 320 -13.44 3.36 -0.32
N VAL A 321 -13.83 2.09 -0.17
CA VAL A 321 -14.56 1.59 1.00
C VAL A 321 -13.63 0.72 1.84
N GLY A 322 -13.87 0.69 3.15
CA GLY A 322 -13.04 -0.07 4.07
C GLY A 322 -13.33 -1.57 3.99
N VAL A 323 -12.37 -2.37 4.43
CA VAL A 323 -12.55 -3.79 4.66
C VAL A 323 -12.34 -4.04 6.15
N GLN A 324 -13.27 -4.75 6.78
CA GLN A 324 -13.16 -5.15 8.18
C GLN A 324 -13.16 -6.67 8.31
N ALA A 325 -12.49 -7.15 9.34
CA ALA A 325 -12.51 -8.57 9.70
C ALA A 325 -12.58 -8.76 11.23
N ARG A 326 -13.21 -9.85 11.63
CA ARG A 326 -13.24 -10.33 13.02
C ARG A 326 -12.58 -11.69 13.09
N PHE A 327 -11.60 -11.79 13.97
CA PHE A 327 -10.82 -13.00 14.18
C PHE A 327 -11.05 -13.55 15.58
N ARG A 328 -10.98 -14.87 15.71
CA ARG A 328 -10.87 -15.58 16.99
C ARG A 328 -9.55 -16.34 17.01
N ILE A 329 -8.74 -16.05 18.02
CA ILE A 329 -7.40 -16.61 18.24
C ILE A 329 -7.45 -17.57 19.42
N GLU A 330 -7.01 -18.80 19.24
CA GLU A 330 -7.09 -19.85 20.25
C GLU A 330 -5.76 -20.61 20.37
N SER A 331 -5.48 -21.13 21.56
CA SER A 331 -4.34 -22.01 21.77
C SER A 331 -4.55 -23.34 21.04
N GLY A 332 -3.57 -23.74 20.23
CA GLY A 332 -3.58 -24.99 19.47
C GLY A 332 -3.21 -24.78 18.00
N GLU A 333 -2.89 -25.89 17.33
CA GLU A 333 -2.68 -25.90 15.88
C GLU A 333 -4.03 -26.10 15.17
N ARG A 334 -4.49 -25.07 14.43
CA ARG A 334 -5.45 -25.28 13.34
C ARG A 334 -4.74 -24.96 12.04
N ASP A 335 -4.44 -26.02 11.29
CA ASP A 335 -4.19 -25.89 9.87
C ASP A 335 -5.52 -25.59 9.17
N LEU A 336 -5.77 -24.31 8.92
CA LEU A 336 -6.70 -23.95 7.86
C LEU A 336 -6.02 -24.34 6.54
N SER A 337 -6.40 -25.48 5.99
CA SER A 337 -5.92 -25.92 4.68
C SER A 337 -6.60 -25.10 3.59
N CYS A 338 -5.82 -24.29 2.90
CA CYS A 338 -6.18 -23.70 1.62
C CYS A 338 -5.17 -24.23 0.59
N GLU A 339 -5.63 -24.63 -0.60
CA GLU A 339 -4.70 -24.94 -1.68
C GLU A 339 -4.12 -23.64 -2.22
N TRP A 340 -2.85 -23.36 -1.88
CA TRP A 340 -2.10 -22.30 -2.53
C TRP A 340 -1.58 -22.76 -3.88
N GLU A 341 -1.66 -21.89 -4.86
CA GLU A 341 -1.04 -22.13 -6.16
C GLU A 341 0.45 -22.44 -6.01
N PRO A 342 1.02 -23.32 -6.85
CA PRO A 342 2.44 -23.60 -6.81
C PRO A 342 3.28 -22.33 -7.03
N ASN A 343 4.22 -22.07 -6.11
CA ASN A 343 5.09 -20.89 -6.18
C ASN A 343 5.95 -20.83 -7.45
N ARG A 344 6.37 -22.00 -7.98
CA ARG A 344 7.34 -22.08 -9.08
C ARG A 344 6.81 -21.45 -10.39
N PRO A 345 5.60 -21.80 -10.90
CA PRO A 345 4.99 -21.10 -12.03
C PRO A 345 4.85 -19.59 -11.84
N LEU A 346 4.35 -19.14 -10.68
CA LEU A 346 4.14 -17.71 -10.39
C LEU A 346 5.47 -16.92 -10.43
N LEU A 347 6.54 -17.52 -9.88
CA LEU A 347 7.88 -16.95 -9.93
C LEU A 347 8.43 -16.85 -11.37
N ILE A 348 8.20 -17.87 -12.20
CA ILE A 348 8.63 -17.86 -13.60
C ILE A 348 7.93 -16.73 -14.38
N GLU A 349 6.62 -16.58 -14.20
CA GLU A 349 5.85 -15.50 -14.81
C GLU A 349 6.33 -14.12 -14.33
N ALA A 350 6.54 -13.97 -13.01
CA ALA A 350 7.01 -12.71 -12.42
C ALA A 350 8.40 -12.32 -12.94
N ILE A 351 9.30 -13.30 -13.10
CA ILE A 351 10.60 -13.11 -13.73
C ILE A 351 10.45 -12.64 -15.18
N GLY A 352 9.45 -13.14 -15.91
CA GLY A 352 9.11 -12.70 -17.26
C GLY A 352 8.78 -11.21 -17.31
N ILE A 353 7.85 -10.76 -16.45
CA ILE A 353 7.43 -9.36 -16.34
C ILE A 353 8.61 -8.45 -15.96
N VAL A 354 9.34 -8.80 -14.90
CA VAL A 354 10.48 -8.00 -14.42
C VAL A 354 11.60 -7.97 -15.47
N SER A 355 11.81 -9.06 -16.20
CA SER A 355 12.75 -9.09 -17.34
C SER A 355 12.33 -8.16 -18.47
N GLY A 356 11.02 -8.07 -18.74
CA GLY A 356 10.43 -7.11 -19.67
C GLY A 356 10.75 -5.67 -19.27
N GLY A 357 10.46 -5.30 -18.03
CA GLY A 357 10.81 -3.98 -17.47
C GLY A 357 12.31 -3.69 -17.55
N GLN A 358 13.16 -4.67 -17.27
CA GLN A 358 14.62 -4.52 -17.35
C GLN A 358 15.10 -4.24 -18.78
N ARG A 359 14.48 -4.87 -19.79
CA ARG A 359 14.77 -4.62 -21.21
C ARG A 359 14.31 -3.22 -21.62
N ARG A 360 13.11 -2.81 -21.19
CA ARG A 360 12.56 -1.47 -21.42
C ARG A 360 13.46 -0.39 -20.83
N ALA A 361 13.79 -0.45 -19.54
CA ALA A 361 14.70 0.51 -18.90
C ALA A 361 16.08 0.61 -19.58
N ARG A 362 16.58 -0.49 -20.16
CA ARG A 362 17.81 -0.48 -20.97
C ARG A 362 17.61 0.26 -22.30
N SER A 363 16.52 -0.04 -23.02
CA SER A 363 16.16 0.62 -24.28
C SER A 363 15.96 2.11 -24.08
N ASP A 364 15.15 2.48 -23.09
CA ASP A 364 14.84 3.87 -22.76
C ASP A 364 16.13 4.63 -22.45
N ARG A 365 17.06 4.04 -21.69
CA ARG A 365 18.34 4.67 -21.41
C ARG A 365 19.12 5.01 -22.68
N THR A 366 19.13 4.12 -23.66
CA THR A 366 19.74 4.40 -24.97
C THR A 366 19.04 5.57 -25.64
N TRP A 367 17.70 5.60 -25.66
CA TRP A 367 16.92 6.69 -26.26
C TRP A 367 17.16 8.04 -25.57
N PHE A 368 17.19 8.08 -24.24
CA PHE A 368 17.48 9.30 -23.48
C PHE A 368 18.89 9.84 -23.76
N VAL A 369 19.89 8.96 -23.86
CA VAL A 369 21.27 9.36 -24.19
C VAL A 369 21.37 9.83 -25.64
N CYS A 370 20.78 9.12 -26.61
CA CYS A 370 20.73 9.54 -28.00
C CYS A 370 20.01 10.89 -28.16
N GLY A 371 18.89 11.07 -27.45
CA GLY A 371 18.15 12.34 -27.40
C GLY A 371 19.00 13.49 -26.85
N ALA A 372 19.75 13.26 -25.78
CA ALA A 372 20.68 14.26 -25.24
C ALA A 372 21.77 14.65 -26.25
N ILE A 373 22.35 13.68 -26.97
CA ILE A 373 23.35 13.94 -28.03
C ILE A 373 22.72 14.74 -29.18
N PHE A 374 21.50 14.38 -29.61
CA PHE A 374 20.79 15.11 -30.65
C PHE A 374 20.49 16.56 -30.24
N ILE A 375 20.03 16.77 -29.01
CA ILE A 375 19.79 18.12 -28.47
C ILE A 375 21.09 18.92 -28.40
N PHE A 376 22.19 18.30 -27.96
CA PHE A 376 23.51 18.94 -27.93
C PHE A 376 23.94 19.43 -29.33
N VAL A 377 23.86 18.56 -30.34
CA VAL A 377 24.18 18.93 -31.74
C VAL A 377 23.26 20.05 -32.22
N THR A 378 21.97 20.01 -31.90
CA THR A 378 21.00 21.06 -32.25
C THR A 378 21.38 22.41 -31.62
N ILE A 379 21.79 22.42 -30.36
CA ILE A 379 22.27 23.63 -29.68
C ILE A 379 23.50 24.19 -30.41
N ILE A 380 24.50 23.36 -30.71
CA ILE A 380 25.72 23.78 -31.42
C ILE A 380 25.40 24.35 -32.80
N LEU A 381 24.56 23.66 -33.59
CA LEU A 381 24.16 24.13 -34.91
C LEU A 381 23.39 25.46 -34.84
N SER A 382 22.55 25.64 -33.81
CA SER A 382 21.80 26.87 -33.64
C SER A 382 22.70 28.09 -33.39
N LEU A 383 23.90 27.94 -32.82
CA LEU A 383 24.84 29.05 -32.58
C LEU A 383 25.28 29.72 -33.89
N PHE A 384 25.35 28.96 -34.99
CA PHE A 384 25.70 29.52 -36.30
C PHE A 384 24.60 30.43 -36.87
N LEU A 385 23.35 30.27 -36.41
CA LEU A 385 22.21 31.08 -36.84
C LEU A 385 22.23 32.51 -36.27
N ASP A 386 22.92 32.75 -35.15
CA ASP A 386 23.02 34.10 -34.57
C ASP A 386 23.67 35.10 -35.53
N LYS A 387 24.65 34.63 -36.32
CA LYS A 387 25.32 35.45 -37.34
C LYS A 387 24.41 35.76 -38.53
N VAL A 388 23.45 34.88 -38.83
CA VAL A 388 22.57 34.99 -39.99
C VAL A 388 21.32 35.80 -39.67
N PHE A 389 20.78 35.64 -38.46
CA PHE A 389 19.52 36.27 -38.04
C PHE A 389 19.66 37.02 -36.69
N PRO A 390 20.35 38.17 -36.66
CA PRO A 390 20.60 38.91 -35.42
C PRO A 390 19.33 39.40 -34.72
N VAL A 391 18.26 39.68 -35.49
CA VAL A 391 16.97 40.19 -34.98
C VAL A 391 16.27 39.18 -34.05
N ILE A 392 16.50 37.87 -34.23
CA ILE A 392 15.88 36.82 -33.40
C ILE A 392 16.83 36.22 -32.36
N SER A 393 18.01 36.80 -32.14
CA SER A 393 19.05 36.20 -31.28
C SER A 393 18.59 36.01 -29.82
N LEU A 394 17.76 36.91 -29.29
CA LEU A 394 17.15 36.74 -27.97
C LEU A 394 16.25 35.50 -27.91
N LEU A 395 15.40 35.29 -28.93
CA LEU A 395 14.53 34.13 -29.02
C LEU A 395 15.34 32.83 -29.13
N LEU A 396 16.41 32.83 -29.95
CA LEU A 396 17.33 31.69 -30.06
C LEU A 396 18.03 31.39 -28.74
N SER A 397 18.38 32.41 -27.96
CA SER A 397 18.98 32.24 -26.63
C SER A 397 18.02 31.58 -25.63
N VAL A 398 16.76 32.02 -25.59
CA VAL A 398 15.71 31.39 -24.76
C VAL A 398 15.48 29.93 -25.21
N PHE A 399 15.44 29.68 -26.51
CA PHE A 399 15.30 28.34 -27.07
C PHE A 399 16.45 27.42 -26.67
N ARG A 400 17.71 27.86 -26.79
CA ARG A 400 18.90 27.08 -26.36
C ARG A 400 18.89 26.81 -24.86
N PHE A 401 18.47 27.78 -24.04
CA PHE A 401 18.33 27.58 -22.60
C PHE A 401 17.31 26.47 -22.31
N ALA A 402 16.12 26.52 -22.93
CA ALA A 402 15.11 25.47 -22.78
C ALA A 402 15.64 24.10 -23.22
N LEU A 403 16.31 24.01 -24.37
CA LEU A 403 16.96 22.78 -24.83
C LEU A 403 18.03 22.27 -23.85
N THR A 404 18.81 23.17 -23.24
CA THR A 404 19.83 22.81 -22.26
C THR A 404 19.21 22.18 -21.02
N VAL A 405 18.08 22.71 -20.54
CA VAL A 405 17.32 22.12 -19.42
C VAL A 405 16.81 20.72 -19.78
N VAL A 406 16.24 20.54 -20.98
CA VAL A 406 15.78 19.22 -21.45
C VAL A 406 16.94 18.24 -21.59
N MET A 407 18.08 18.68 -22.16
CA MET A 407 19.29 17.87 -22.26
C MET A 407 19.80 17.43 -20.88
N ALA A 408 19.85 18.35 -19.92
CA ALA A 408 20.26 18.05 -18.55
C ALA A 408 19.33 17.01 -17.90
N PHE A 409 18.01 17.15 -18.11
CA PHE A 409 17.04 16.14 -17.68
C PHE A 409 17.28 14.79 -18.35
N CYS A 410 17.48 14.74 -19.67
CA CYS A 410 17.72 13.49 -20.40
C CYS A 410 18.98 12.78 -19.90
N LEU A 411 20.06 13.53 -19.63
CA LEU A 411 21.29 12.99 -19.06
C LEU A 411 21.07 12.48 -17.63
N TRP A 412 20.48 13.30 -16.76
CA TRP A 412 20.22 12.93 -15.37
C TRP A 412 19.33 11.69 -15.27
N TYR A 413 18.17 11.70 -15.93
CA TYR A 413 17.22 10.60 -15.85
C TYR A 413 17.72 9.36 -16.60
N GLY A 414 18.31 9.54 -17.79
CA GLY A 414 18.85 8.44 -18.59
C GLY A 414 20.01 7.72 -17.90
N VAL A 415 20.94 8.48 -17.28
CA VAL A 415 22.12 7.92 -16.62
C VAL A 415 21.79 7.43 -15.21
N ILE A 416 21.10 8.23 -14.40
CA ILE A 416 20.86 7.94 -12.98
C ILE A 416 19.53 7.20 -12.81
N GLY A 417 18.42 7.83 -13.19
CA GLY A 417 17.06 7.31 -12.97
C GLY A 417 16.88 5.89 -13.51
N LEU A 418 17.12 5.69 -14.81
CA LEU A 418 16.97 4.39 -15.46
C LEU A 418 18.04 3.37 -15.03
N THR A 419 19.20 3.82 -14.55
CA THR A 419 20.17 2.89 -13.95
C THR A 419 19.70 2.36 -12.61
N LEU A 420 19.11 3.21 -11.77
CA LEU A 420 18.52 2.80 -10.49
C LEU A 420 17.37 1.82 -10.73
N GLU A 421 16.43 2.16 -11.62
CA GLU A 421 15.32 1.28 -11.98
C GLU A 421 15.82 -0.09 -12.47
N ARG A 422 16.73 -0.09 -13.44
CA ARG A 422 17.28 -1.33 -14.00
C ARG A 422 18.01 -2.17 -12.96
N LYS A 423 18.71 -1.56 -12.00
CA LYS A 423 19.40 -2.28 -10.92
C LYS A 423 18.40 -2.91 -9.95
N ALA A 424 17.35 -2.18 -9.56
CA ALA A 424 16.30 -2.72 -8.70
C ALA A 424 15.54 -3.88 -9.38
N LEU A 425 15.15 -3.73 -10.65
CA LEU A 425 14.55 -4.82 -11.44
C LEU A 425 15.50 -6.02 -11.58
N LYS A 426 16.81 -5.78 -11.75
CA LYS A 426 17.81 -6.85 -11.78
C LYS A 426 17.87 -7.60 -10.44
N ALA A 427 17.85 -6.87 -9.32
CA ALA A 427 17.89 -7.46 -7.98
C ALA A 427 16.65 -8.33 -7.72
N ALA A 428 15.45 -7.81 -7.98
CA ALA A 428 14.19 -8.57 -7.85
C ALA A 428 14.22 -9.86 -8.69
N LYS A 429 14.59 -9.75 -9.97
CA LYS A 429 14.73 -10.90 -10.88
C LYS A 429 15.75 -11.93 -10.37
N GLN A 430 16.90 -11.49 -9.91
CA GLN A 430 17.94 -12.40 -9.40
C GLN A 430 17.46 -13.11 -8.15
N SER A 431 16.82 -12.39 -7.22
CA SER A 431 16.27 -12.98 -6.01
C SER A 431 15.17 -14.00 -6.31
N MET A 432 14.24 -13.70 -7.22
CA MET A 432 13.22 -14.66 -7.66
C MET A 432 13.84 -15.92 -8.26
N ARG A 433 14.90 -15.78 -9.07
CA ARG A 433 15.61 -16.93 -9.66
C ARG A 433 16.27 -17.81 -8.62
N GLN A 434 16.81 -17.24 -7.53
CA GLN A 434 17.41 -18.05 -6.46
C GLN A 434 16.39 -18.95 -5.77
N LEU A 435 15.10 -18.56 -5.75
CA LEU A 435 14.02 -19.40 -5.21
C LEU A 435 13.54 -20.48 -6.18
N LEU A 436 14.06 -20.52 -7.42
CA LEU A 436 13.77 -21.55 -8.42
C LEU A 436 14.86 -22.62 -8.51
N ASN A 437 15.97 -22.47 -7.78
CA ASN A 437 17.03 -23.47 -7.79
C ASN A 437 16.53 -24.71 -7.04
N ASP A 438 16.57 -25.85 -7.71
CA ASP A 438 16.26 -27.16 -7.15
C ASP A 438 17.38 -27.64 -6.21
#